data_AF-A0AAV4JLB0-F1
#
_entry.id   AF-A0AAV4JLB0-F1
#
_cell.length_a   1.000
_cell.length_b   1.000
_cell.length_c   1.000
_cell.angle_alpha   90.00
_cell.angle_beta   90.00
_cell.angle_gamma   90.00
#
_symmetry.space_group_name_H-M   'P 1'
#
loop_
_entity.id
_entity.type
_entity.pdbx_description
1 polymer ?
#
loop_
_entity_poly.entity_id
_entity_poly.type
_entity_poly.pdbx_seq_one_letter_code
_entity_poly.pdbx_strand_id
1 'polypeptide(L)'
;MCEKNRGHENFISPQQFLDTYIARLESEEKYELYKSLIDSTVRLKMHCTSSDRPGDDAFADYIGTPRMRMGTGFIRRAQQFKQSEPCCCDVCHGKVPMNQVGLEVHTARHVVFHMEEAKRTKIHLFYDDGSCLSNERMKSVWVMRMFESQYDKDWCNMWCVTCDDGLG
;
A
#
# COMPACT_ATOMS: atom_id res chain seq x y z
N MET A 1 -9.38 -21.51 -1.57
CA MET A 1 -8.87 -21.71 -0.19
C MET A 1 -7.98 -20.53 0.17
N CYS A 2 -8.25 -19.82 1.26
CA CYS A 2 -7.40 -18.69 1.67
C CYS A 2 -6.04 -19.20 2.17
N GLU A 3 -4.94 -18.85 1.52
CA GLU A 3 -3.60 -19.23 2.01
C GLU A 3 -3.24 -18.54 3.33
N LYS A 4 -3.81 -17.36 3.58
CA LYS A 4 -3.58 -16.55 4.79
C LYS A 4 -4.23 -17.14 6.05
N ASN A 5 -5.35 -17.85 5.89
CA ASN A 5 -6.08 -18.51 6.97
C ASN A 5 -6.56 -19.89 6.50
N ARG A 6 -5.72 -20.91 6.69
CA ARG A 6 -6.06 -22.30 6.37
C ARG A 6 -7.35 -22.68 7.14
N GLY A 7 -8.39 -23.11 6.42
CA GLY A 7 -9.74 -23.35 6.97
C GLY A 7 -10.81 -22.36 6.50
N HIS A 8 -10.44 -21.27 5.83
CA HIS A 8 -11.41 -20.42 5.11
C HIS A 8 -11.69 -21.05 3.73
N GLU A 9 -12.60 -22.02 3.72
CA GLU A 9 -12.99 -22.78 2.53
C GLU A 9 -13.78 -21.91 1.53
N ASN A 10 -14.53 -20.92 2.04
CA ASN A 10 -15.39 -20.04 1.25
C ASN A 10 -14.78 -18.65 0.98
N PHE A 11 -13.47 -18.56 0.83
CA PHE A 11 -12.85 -17.29 0.45
C PHE A 11 -13.25 -16.90 -0.98
N ILE A 12 -13.81 -15.70 -1.12
CA ILE A 12 -14.21 -15.11 -2.39
C ILE A 12 -13.16 -14.06 -2.74
N SER A 13 -12.57 -14.15 -3.93
CA SER A 13 -11.63 -13.11 -4.39
C SER A 13 -12.37 -11.78 -4.63
N PRO A 14 -11.68 -10.64 -4.58
CA PRO A 14 -12.31 -9.35 -4.90
C PRO A 14 -12.98 -9.34 -6.28
N GLN A 15 -12.35 -9.93 -7.30
CA GLN A 15 -12.94 -10.10 -8.63
C GLN A 15 -14.22 -10.95 -8.59
N GLN A 16 -14.18 -12.10 -7.91
CA GLN A 16 -15.37 -12.95 -7.78
C GLN A 16 -16.49 -12.25 -7.00
N PHE A 17 -16.16 -11.41 -6.02
CA PHE A 17 -17.12 -10.60 -5.29
C PHE A 17 -17.83 -9.60 -6.22
N LEU A 18 -17.08 -8.86 -7.03
CA LEU A 18 -17.61 -7.92 -8.01
C LEU A 18 -18.52 -8.61 -9.03
N ASP A 19 -18.02 -9.68 -9.68
CA ASP A 19 -18.71 -10.36 -10.78
C ASP A 19 -19.96 -11.12 -10.31
N THR A 20 -19.92 -11.69 -9.12
CA THR A 20 -21.00 -12.58 -8.65
C THR A 20 -22.03 -11.83 -7.82
N TYR A 21 -21.63 -10.91 -6.95
CA TYR A 21 -22.54 -10.33 -5.96
C TYR A 21 -22.96 -8.91 -6.33
N ILE A 22 -22.02 -8.08 -6.79
CA ILE A 22 -22.32 -6.68 -7.12
C ILE A 22 -23.03 -6.58 -8.46
N ALA A 23 -22.51 -7.23 -9.51
CA ALA A 23 -23.10 -7.19 -10.85
C ALA A 23 -24.57 -7.69 -10.91
N ARG A 24 -24.99 -8.50 -9.93
CA ARG A 24 -26.37 -9.04 -9.86
C ARG A 24 -27.36 -8.15 -9.13
N LEU A 25 -26.89 -7.22 -8.30
CA LEU A 25 -27.74 -6.51 -7.33
C LEU A 25 -27.82 -5.01 -7.58
N GLU A 26 -26.88 -4.42 -8.33
CA GLU A 26 -26.60 -2.98 -8.25
C GLU A 26 -26.44 -2.27 -9.60
N SER A 27 -26.50 -0.93 -9.58
CA SER A 27 -26.21 -0.07 -10.74
C SER A 27 -24.72 -0.04 -11.08
N GLU A 28 -24.39 0.31 -12.32
CA GLU A 28 -23.00 0.49 -12.80
C GLU A 28 -22.17 1.40 -11.88
N GLU A 29 -22.78 2.45 -11.32
CA GLU A 29 -22.14 3.38 -10.37
C GLU A 29 -21.59 2.67 -9.12
N LYS A 30 -22.34 1.70 -8.58
CA LYS A 30 -21.93 0.99 -7.37
C LYS A 30 -20.85 -0.04 -7.68
N TYR A 31 -20.93 -0.70 -8.83
CA TYR A 31 -19.85 -1.57 -9.32
C TYR A 31 -18.53 -0.80 -9.38
N GLU A 32 -18.52 0.37 -10.01
CA GLU A 32 -17.33 1.21 -10.11
C GLU A 32 -16.86 1.74 -8.76
N LEU A 33 -17.77 2.05 -7.82
CA LEU A 33 -17.41 2.42 -6.45
C LEU A 33 -16.67 1.28 -5.73
N TYR A 34 -17.20 0.06 -5.75
CA TYR A 34 -16.55 -1.08 -5.08
C TYR A 34 -15.24 -1.46 -5.73
N LYS A 35 -15.19 -1.44 -7.06
CA LYS A 35 -13.95 -1.65 -7.81
C LYS A 35 -12.89 -0.62 -7.41
N SER A 36 -13.26 0.66 -7.33
CA SER A 36 -12.35 1.73 -6.87
C SER A 36 -11.87 1.52 -5.43
N LEU A 37 -12.71 1.01 -4.53
CA LEU A 37 -12.32 0.70 -3.15
C LEU A 37 -11.34 -0.49 -3.09
N ILE A 38 -11.53 -1.50 -3.94
CA ILE A 38 -10.63 -2.64 -4.07
C ILE A 38 -9.28 -2.16 -4.62
N ASP A 39 -9.29 -1.47 -5.76
CA ASP A 39 -8.08 -0.98 -6.46
C ASP A 39 -7.27 0.01 -5.61
N SER A 40 -7.95 0.82 -4.79
CA SER A 40 -7.28 1.74 -3.86
C SER A 40 -6.71 1.04 -2.63
N THR A 41 -7.12 -0.19 -2.32
CA THR A 41 -6.59 -0.94 -1.17
C THR A 41 -5.19 -1.46 -1.50
N VAL A 42 -4.23 -1.16 -0.62
CA VAL A 42 -2.83 -1.50 -0.85
C VAL A 42 -2.27 -2.36 0.27
N ARG A 43 -1.25 -3.16 -0.07
CA ARG A 43 -0.50 -3.96 0.90
C ARG A 43 0.82 -3.26 1.22
N LEU A 44 1.09 -3.02 2.49
CA LEU A 44 2.33 -2.43 2.97
C LEU A 44 3.28 -3.55 3.38
N LYS A 45 4.55 -3.40 3.00
CA LYS A 45 5.64 -4.31 3.33
C LYS A 45 6.75 -3.50 4.00
N MET A 46 6.83 -3.60 5.32
CA MET A 46 7.80 -2.85 6.13
C MET A 46 9.04 -3.71 6.33
N HIS A 47 10.19 -3.16 5.94
CA HIS A 47 11.49 -3.84 6.03
C HIS A 47 12.30 -3.50 7.28
N CYS A 48 11.76 -2.65 8.17
CA CYS A 48 12.33 -2.42 9.48
C CYS A 48 11.26 -2.13 10.53
N THR A 49 11.71 -2.15 11.77
CA THR A 49 10.96 -1.70 12.94
C THR A 49 11.81 -0.66 13.66
N SER A 50 11.24 0.51 13.90
CA SER A 50 11.98 1.65 14.43
C SER A 50 12.33 1.46 15.90
N SER A 51 13.51 1.92 16.30
CA SER A 51 13.96 1.94 17.70
C SER A 51 13.13 2.89 18.57
N ASP A 52 12.36 3.79 17.96
CA ASP A 52 11.54 4.76 18.67
C ASP A 52 10.19 4.20 19.13
N ARG A 53 9.90 2.92 18.80
CA ARG A 53 8.69 2.25 19.30
C ARG A 53 8.76 2.08 20.83
N PRO A 54 7.62 2.23 21.54
CA PRO A 54 7.55 1.90 22.96
C PRO A 54 7.97 0.46 23.25
N GLY A 55 8.54 0.21 24.43
CA GLY A 55 8.97 -1.13 24.83
C GLY A 55 7.82 -2.12 25.03
N ASP A 56 6.59 -1.63 25.19
CA ASP A 56 5.35 -2.40 25.26
C ASP A 56 4.60 -2.50 23.92
N ASP A 57 5.19 -2.00 22.83
CA ASP A 57 4.62 -2.14 21.48
C ASP A 57 4.64 -3.61 21.02
N ALA A 58 3.60 -4.02 20.29
CA ALA A 58 3.46 -5.38 19.77
C ALA A 58 4.63 -5.82 18.85
N PHE A 59 5.42 -4.88 18.35
CA PHE A 59 6.59 -5.12 17.51
C PHE A 59 7.91 -4.76 18.20
N ALA A 60 7.94 -4.52 19.51
CA ALA A 60 9.17 -4.18 20.23
C ALA A 60 10.28 -5.23 20.01
N ASP A 61 9.94 -6.52 20.02
CA ASP A 61 10.87 -7.63 19.77
C ASP A 61 11.43 -7.68 18.32
N TYR A 62 10.92 -6.84 17.42
CA TYR A 62 11.33 -6.81 16.02
C TYR A 62 12.40 -5.73 15.78
N ILE A 63 12.64 -4.85 16.75
CA ILE A 63 13.64 -3.77 16.66
C ILE A 63 15.03 -4.38 16.41
N GLY A 64 15.72 -3.85 15.40
CA GLY A 64 17.06 -4.33 15.00
C GLY A 64 17.09 -5.70 14.32
N THR A 65 15.95 -6.37 14.16
CA THR A 65 15.87 -7.68 13.48
C THR A 65 15.56 -7.52 11.99
N PRO A 66 15.88 -8.52 11.15
CA PRO A 66 15.46 -8.52 9.74
C PRO A 66 13.99 -8.92 9.55
N ARG A 67 13.20 -9.03 10.63
CA ARG A 67 11.81 -9.48 10.55
C ARG A 67 10.97 -8.45 9.82
N MET A 68 10.29 -8.92 8.78
CA MET A 68 9.41 -8.13 7.97
C MET A 68 8.00 -8.11 8.54
N ARG A 69 7.34 -6.96 8.45
CA ARG A 69 5.94 -6.78 8.85
C ARG A 69 5.09 -6.46 7.63
N MET A 70 3.83 -6.88 7.67
CA MET A 70 2.85 -6.57 6.63
C MET A 70 1.71 -5.75 7.22
N GLY A 71 1.16 -4.88 6.40
CA GLY A 71 -0.01 -4.07 6.75
C GLY A 71 -0.91 -3.84 5.55
N THR A 72 -2.01 -3.14 5.80
CA THR A 72 -2.95 -2.70 4.77
C THR A 72 -3.16 -1.20 4.90
N GLY A 73 -3.32 -0.54 3.78
CA GLY A 73 -3.69 0.86 3.70
C GLY A 73 -4.58 1.10 2.51
N PHE A 74 -4.88 2.36 2.24
CA PHE A 74 -5.64 2.75 1.05
C PHE A 74 -5.12 4.05 0.46
N ILE A 75 -5.17 4.15 -0.87
CA ILE A 75 -4.87 5.37 -1.60
C ILE A 75 -6.05 6.32 -1.42
N ARG A 76 -5.80 7.50 -0.84
CA ARG A 76 -6.79 8.57 -0.69
C ARG A 76 -6.87 9.44 -1.93
N ARG A 77 -5.72 9.75 -2.52
CA ARG A 77 -5.58 10.68 -3.64
C ARG A 77 -4.39 10.28 -4.50
N ALA A 78 -4.57 10.42 -5.80
CA ALA A 78 -3.51 10.39 -6.78
C ALA A 78 -3.52 11.73 -7.52
N GLN A 79 -2.36 12.37 -7.65
CA GLN A 79 -2.26 13.65 -8.34
C GLN A 79 -0.93 13.80 -9.04
N GLN A 80 -0.90 14.59 -10.11
CA GLN A 80 0.36 14.98 -10.72
C GLN A 80 1.24 15.67 -9.68
N PHE A 81 2.47 15.22 -9.61
CA PHE A 81 3.48 15.70 -8.69
C PHE A 81 4.66 16.18 -9.54
N LYS A 82 5.19 17.35 -9.21
CA LYS A 82 6.42 17.86 -9.83
C LYS A 82 7.42 18.06 -8.72
N GLN A 83 8.32 17.10 -8.56
CA GLN A 83 9.44 17.26 -7.66
C GLN A 83 10.68 17.70 -8.42
N SER A 84 11.50 18.54 -7.79
CA SER A 84 12.87 18.82 -8.24
C SER A 84 13.89 17.84 -7.65
N GLU A 85 13.45 16.87 -6.84
CA GLU A 85 14.32 15.89 -6.19
C GLU A 85 14.44 14.58 -6.99
N PRO A 86 15.55 13.85 -6.84
CA PRO A 86 15.74 12.50 -7.39
C PRO A 86 14.60 11.52 -7.09
N CYS A 87 14.08 10.81 -8.10
CA CYS A 87 13.08 9.76 -7.87
C CYS A 87 13.69 8.58 -7.09
N CYS A 88 12.99 8.12 -6.04
CA CYS A 88 13.32 6.91 -5.29
C CYS A 88 12.81 5.60 -5.93
N CYS A 89 12.18 5.70 -7.10
CA CYS A 89 11.64 4.55 -7.82
C CYS A 89 12.73 3.71 -8.48
N ASP A 90 12.51 2.39 -8.51
CA ASP A 90 13.46 1.40 -9.05
C ASP A 90 13.76 1.65 -10.56
N VAL A 91 12.87 2.33 -11.29
CA VAL A 91 12.98 2.61 -12.73
C VAL A 91 13.86 3.83 -13.03
N CYS A 92 13.74 4.90 -12.24
CA CYS A 92 14.42 6.16 -12.56
C CYS A 92 15.85 6.24 -12.01
N HIS A 93 16.24 5.35 -11.10
CA HIS A 93 17.59 5.29 -10.51
C HIS A 93 18.12 6.67 -10.05
N GLY A 94 17.28 7.48 -9.39
CA GLY A 94 17.67 8.81 -8.90
C GLY A 94 17.66 9.94 -9.94
N LYS A 95 17.17 9.72 -11.16
CA LYS A 95 16.89 10.82 -12.11
C LYS A 95 15.65 11.61 -11.69
N VAL A 96 15.52 12.83 -12.20
CA VAL A 96 14.32 13.69 -12.04
C VAL A 96 13.44 13.52 -13.28
N PRO A 97 12.40 12.68 -13.23
CA PRO A 97 11.48 12.49 -14.36
C PRO A 97 10.53 13.68 -14.51
N MET A 98 10.12 13.94 -15.76
CA MET A 98 9.22 15.06 -16.08
C MET A 98 7.78 14.81 -15.61
N ASN A 99 7.35 13.54 -15.59
CA ASN A 99 6.02 13.13 -15.18
C ASN A 99 6.14 12.26 -13.93
N GLN A 100 5.59 12.76 -12.81
CA GLN A 100 5.48 11.99 -11.58
C GLN A 100 4.04 12.03 -11.11
N VAL A 101 3.58 10.91 -10.57
CA VAL A 101 2.31 10.81 -9.86
C VAL A 101 2.62 10.63 -8.38
N GLY A 102 2.08 11.52 -7.57
CA GLY A 102 2.11 11.43 -6.13
C GLY A 102 0.88 10.68 -5.64
N LEU A 103 1.11 9.71 -4.75
CA LEU A 103 0.05 8.92 -4.12
C LEU A 103 0.03 9.24 -2.62
N GLU A 104 -1.13 9.68 -2.16
CA GLU A 104 -1.44 9.80 -0.74
C GLU A 104 -1.95 8.45 -0.22
N VAL A 105 -1.17 7.78 0.61
CA VAL A 105 -1.55 6.51 1.22
C VAL A 105 -1.81 6.69 2.70
N HIS A 106 -2.96 6.18 3.13
CA HIS A 106 -3.37 6.16 4.51
C HIS A 106 -3.24 4.75 5.10
N THR A 107 -2.76 4.67 6.34
CA THR A 107 -2.68 3.43 7.13
C THR A 107 -2.82 3.74 8.62
N ALA A 108 -2.95 2.70 9.43
CA ALA A 108 -2.85 2.87 10.87
C ALA A 108 -1.41 3.19 11.32
N ARG A 109 -1.25 4.02 12.35
CA ARG A 109 0.07 4.41 12.89
C ARG A 109 0.78 3.23 13.54
N HIS A 110 0.08 2.31 14.19
CA HIS A 110 0.73 1.11 14.73
C HIS A 110 1.37 0.25 13.63
N VAL A 111 0.83 0.30 12.40
CA VAL A 111 1.42 -0.37 11.22
C VAL A 111 2.73 0.32 10.83
N VAL A 112 2.68 1.63 10.58
CA VAL A 112 3.86 2.47 10.26
C VAL A 112 3.99 3.58 11.30
N PHE A 113 4.89 3.37 12.25
CA PHE A 113 4.96 4.18 13.48
C PHE A 113 5.80 5.44 13.33
N HIS A 114 6.88 5.36 12.55
CA HIS A 114 7.85 6.44 12.43
C HIS A 114 8.39 6.56 10.99
N MET A 115 9.00 7.72 10.69
CA MET A 115 9.56 8.03 9.37
C MET A 115 10.59 7.00 8.91
N GLU A 116 11.36 6.41 9.83
CA GLU A 116 12.32 5.36 9.52
C GLU A 116 11.64 4.13 8.90
N GLU A 117 10.53 3.68 9.49
CA GLU A 117 9.72 2.58 8.96
C GLU A 117 9.12 2.95 7.62
N ALA A 118 8.56 4.17 7.53
CA ALA A 118 7.97 4.68 6.31
C ALA A 118 8.96 4.61 5.15
N LYS A 119 10.17 5.18 5.27
CA LYS A 119 11.19 5.16 4.21
C LYS A 119 11.63 3.75 3.80
N ARG A 120 11.45 2.75 4.65
CA ARG A 120 11.74 1.33 4.37
C ARG A 120 10.48 0.51 4.11
N THR A 121 9.38 1.17 3.76
CA THR A 121 8.12 0.53 3.39
C THR A 121 7.96 0.52 1.88
N LYS A 122 7.72 -0.67 1.35
CA LYS A 122 7.31 -0.88 -0.04
C LYS A 122 5.81 -1.13 -0.07
N ILE A 123 5.10 -0.40 -0.92
CA ILE A 123 3.65 -0.54 -1.09
C ILE A 123 3.41 -1.35 -2.34
N HIS A 124 2.60 -2.39 -2.23
CA HIS A 124 2.14 -3.22 -3.32
C HIS A 124 0.72 -2.82 -3.72
N LEU A 125 0.56 -2.52 -5.00
CA LEU A 125 -0.69 -2.13 -5.65
C LEU A 125 -1.31 -3.37 -6.32
N PHE A 126 -2.63 -3.42 -6.40
CA PHE A 126 -3.39 -4.46 -7.12
C PHE A 126 -3.00 -5.89 -6.71
N TYR A 127 -2.67 -6.10 -5.44
CA TYR A 127 -2.04 -7.33 -4.95
C TYR A 127 -2.98 -8.55 -4.91
N ASP A 128 -4.24 -8.33 -5.24
CA ASP A 128 -5.37 -9.26 -5.18
C ASP A 128 -5.79 -9.79 -6.55
N ASP A 129 -5.25 -9.25 -7.65
CA ASP A 129 -5.42 -9.82 -8.99
C ASP A 129 -4.58 -11.09 -9.15
N GLY A 130 -5.22 -12.18 -9.62
CA GLY A 130 -4.56 -13.47 -9.90
C GLY A 130 -3.48 -13.37 -10.98
N SER A 131 -3.51 -12.36 -11.85
CA SER A 131 -2.45 -12.06 -12.82
C SER A 131 -1.10 -11.71 -12.16
N CYS A 132 -1.12 -11.25 -10.90
CA CYS A 132 0.08 -10.90 -10.14
C CYS A 132 0.96 -12.10 -9.77
N LEU A 133 0.41 -13.33 -9.88
CA LEU A 133 1.07 -14.57 -9.48
C LEU A 133 1.83 -15.25 -10.64
N SER A 134 1.52 -14.92 -11.90
CA SER A 134 1.94 -15.72 -13.07
C SER A 134 3.15 -15.18 -13.84
N ASN A 135 4.07 -14.46 -13.18
CA ASN A 135 5.22 -13.73 -13.77
C ASN A 135 4.84 -12.40 -14.45
N GLU A 136 4.97 -11.29 -13.71
CA GLU A 136 5.77 -10.09 -14.07
C GLU A 136 5.41 -8.90 -13.14
N ARG A 137 6.26 -8.70 -12.12
CA ARG A 137 6.37 -7.51 -11.25
C ARG A 137 5.06 -6.93 -10.70
N MET A 138 4.62 -7.46 -9.55
CA MET A 138 3.67 -6.76 -8.67
C MET A 138 4.03 -5.28 -8.58
N LYS A 139 3.09 -4.44 -9.05
CA LYS A 139 3.27 -2.99 -9.10
C LYS A 139 3.53 -2.48 -7.70
N SER A 140 4.58 -1.68 -7.55
CA SER A 140 4.99 -1.24 -6.22
C SER A 140 5.64 0.12 -6.23
N VAL A 141 5.43 0.85 -5.15
CA VAL A 141 6.00 2.17 -4.91
C VAL A 141 6.70 2.20 -3.57
N TRP A 142 7.77 2.97 -3.47
CA TRP A 142 8.42 3.25 -2.21
C TRP A 142 7.77 4.47 -1.55
N VAL A 143 7.65 4.43 -0.24
CA VAL A 143 7.21 5.60 0.52
C VAL A 143 8.36 6.61 0.58
N MET A 144 8.07 7.83 0.18
CA MET A 144 9.04 8.92 0.16
C MET A 144 9.12 9.62 1.51
N ARG A 145 7.96 9.95 2.09
CA ARG A 145 7.86 10.65 3.38
C ARG A 145 6.53 10.40 4.08
N MET A 146 6.52 10.62 5.37
CA MET A 146 5.32 10.73 6.20
C MET A 146 5.04 12.22 6.44
N PHE A 147 3.80 12.67 6.38
CA PHE A 147 3.47 14.10 6.53
C PHE A 147 2.43 14.39 7.60
N GLU A 148 1.68 13.39 8.07
CA GLU A 148 0.75 13.55 9.17
C GLU A 148 0.65 12.25 9.97
N SER A 149 0.91 12.35 11.28
CA SER A 149 0.65 11.28 12.24
C SER A 149 -0.09 11.87 13.45
N GLN A 150 -1.37 11.54 13.61
CA GLN A 150 -2.15 11.96 14.78
C GLN A 150 -2.08 10.85 15.83
N TYR A 151 -1.42 11.13 16.96
CA TYR A 151 -1.15 10.16 18.03
C TYR A 151 -2.44 9.60 18.66
N ASP A 152 -3.49 10.41 18.73
CA ASP A 152 -4.78 10.10 19.34
C ASP A 152 -5.68 9.25 18.43
N LYS A 153 -5.44 9.23 17.12
CA LYS A 153 -6.33 8.58 16.13
C LYS A 153 -5.72 7.36 15.44
N ASP A 154 -4.54 6.90 15.90
CA ASP A 154 -3.79 5.81 15.28
C ASP A 154 -3.69 5.99 13.75
N TRP A 155 -3.49 7.24 13.31
CA TRP A 155 -3.64 7.65 11.93
C TRP A 155 -2.26 7.97 11.35
N CYS A 156 -1.92 7.42 10.18
CA CYS A 156 -0.67 7.69 9.48
C CYS A 156 -0.91 7.95 7.99
N ASN A 157 -0.51 9.14 7.53
CA ASN A 157 -0.53 9.52 6.12
C ASN A 157 0.89 9.57 5.55
N MET A 158 1.06 8.89 4.43
CA MET A 158 2.31 8.74 3.72
C MET A 158 2.19 9.25 2.29
N TRP A 159 3.30 9.79 1.79
CA TRP A 159 3.42 10.21 0.40
C TRP A 159 4.35 9.27 -0.34
N CYS A 160 3.87 8.75 -1.47
CA CYS A 160 4.63 7.89 -2.37
C CYS A 160 4.71 8.57 -3.73
N VAL A 161 5.75 8.26 -4.49
CA VAL A 161 5.93 8.80 -5.83
C VAL A 161 6.19 7.66 -6.79
N THR A 162 5.52 7.72 -7.93
CA THR A 162 5.76 6.83 -9.06
C THR A 162 5.93 7.62 -10.35
N CYS A 163 6.68 7.04 -11.28
CA CYS A 163 6.95 7.58 -12.60
C CYS A 163 6.61 6.55 -13.68
N ASP A 164 5.90 5.48 -13.28
CA ASP A 164 5.41 4.46 -14.18
C ASP A 164 4.07 4.96 -14.75
N ASP A 165 4.12 5.39 -16.02
CA ASP A 165 2.96 5.86 -16.77
C ASP A 165 1.91 4.75 -16.98
N GLY A 166 2.27 3.47 -16.77
CA GLY A 166 1.35 2.33 -16.85
C GLY A 166 0.63 1.99 -15.54
N LEU A 167 0.65 2.90 -14.56
CA LEU A 167 -0.15 2.79 -13.32
C LEU A 167 -1.49 3.56 -13.38
N GLY A 168 -1.78 4.21 -14.52
CA GLY A 168 -3.01 4.96 -14.79
C GLY A 168 -4.01 4.19 -15.63
#